data_AF-A0A3L7E335-F1
#
_entry.id   AF-A0A3L7E335-F1
#
_cell.length_a   1.000
_cell.length_b   1.000
_cell.length_c   1.000
_cell.angle_alpha   90.00
_cell.angle_beta   90.00
_cell.angle_gamma   90.00
#
_symmetry.space_group_name_H-M   'P 1'
#
loop_
_entity.id
_entity.type
_entity.pdbx_description
1 polymer ?
#
loop_
_entity_poly.entity_id
_entity_poly.type
_entity_poly.pdbx_seq_one_letter_code
_entity_poly.pdbx_strand_id
1 'polypeptide(L)'
;MHKKMVIAVGMALSVSAGSLMAQDKAVSSTVTCADLNWSAEVLAMNPDIADSCQSVYEKDGELYAKSTIEVVRVRGNRMTFRPLHTDGTMGDSRSIQVDSSWRAEIGGRSYRASDLMRGQQLNVYLPQDRFALAVHDDDGPDEMDLIVIEEEVVEMPTTASPLFLIGAVGGAFLALGGVLSGLRRRFS
;
A
#
# COMPACT_ATOMS: atom_id res chain seq x y z
N MET A 1 60.47 24.05 -36.05
CA MET A 1 60.52 25.00 -34.91
C MET A 1 59.11 25.51 -34.64
N HIS A 2 58.82 25.76 -33.36
CA HIS A 2 57.55 26.10 -32.70
C HIS A 2 56.53 26.98 -33.47
N LYS A 3 55.24 26.58 -33.51
CA LYS A 3 54.12 26.92 -32.54
C LYS A 3 53.66 28.37 -32.78
N LYS A 4 52.39 28.74 -33.04
CA LYS A 4 51.09 28.40 -32.41
C LYS A 4 49.92 29.00 -33.24
N MET A 5 48.73 28.41 -33.08
CA MET A 5 47.37 29.01 -32.95
C MET A 5 46.91 29.98 -34.05
N VAL A 6 45.73 29.85 -34.65
CA VAL A 6 44.36 29.86 -34.11
C VAL A 6 43.44 29.38 -35.26
N ILE A 7 42.34 28.68 -34.99
CA ILE A 7 41.00 28.95 -35.59
C ILE A 7 39.99 27.99 -34.97
N ALA A 8 38.91 28.62 -34.53
CA ALA A 8 37.74 28.09 -33.86
C ALA A 8 36.91 27.16 -34.75
N VAL A 9 36.34 26.10 -34.17
CA VAL A 9 35.12 25.46 -34.69
C VAL A 9 34.24 24.99 -33.52
N GLY A 10 33.09 25.68 -33.40
CA GLY A 10 31.78 25.17 -33.00
C GLY A 10 31.68 24.15 -31.86
N MET A 11 31.36 24.64 -30.66
CA MET A 11 30.73 23.81 -29.63
C MET A 11 29.22 23.87 -29.82
N ALA A 12 28.65 22.79 -30.33
CA ALA A 12 27.22 22.62 -30.49
C ALA A 12 26.53 22.61 -29.12
N LEU A 13 25.60 23.55 -28.93
CA LEU A 13 24.63 23.58 -27.84
C LEU A 13 23.60 22.46 -28.04
N SER A 14 23.82 21.30 -27.44
CA SER A 14 22.75 20.33 -27.17
C SER A 14 22.24 20.56 -25.75
N VAL A 15 21.38 21.57 -25.57
CA VAL A 15 20.57 21.68 -24.36
C VAL A 15 19.45 20.64 -24.48
N SER A 16 19.71 19.48 -23.91
CA SER A 16 18.72 18.42 -23.73
C SER A 16 17.55 18.96 -22.90
N ALA A 17 16.39 18.99 -23.52
CA ALA A 17 15.11 19.06 -22.84
C ALA A 17 14.95 17.85 -21.89
N GLY A 18 14.27 18.06 -20.76
CA GLY A 18 13.71 16.96 -19.97
C GLY A 18 14.31 16.77 -18.58
N SER A 19 14.02 17.70 -17.69
CA SER A 19 13.78 17.34 -16.29
C SER A 19 12.51 18.04 -15.89
N LEU A 20 11.39 17.47 -16.37
CA LEU A 20 10.10 17.74 -15.77
C LEU A 20 10.27 17.42 -14.29
N MET A 21 10.22 18.46 -13.47
CA MET A 21 9.95 18.34 -12.04
C MET A 21 8.65 17.54 -11.96
N ALA A 22 8.75 16.25 -11.69
CA ALA A 22 7.66 15.48 -11.13
C ALA A 22 7.40 16.10 -9.75
N GLN A 23 6.61 17.17 -9.75
CA GLN A 23 5.79 17.47 -8.61
C GLN A 23 4.86 16.27 -8.50
N ASP A 24 5.22 15.32 -7.65
CA ASP A 24 4.23 14.49 -6.96
C ASP A 24 3.33 15.47 -6.20
N LYS A 25 2.38 16.04 -6.93
CA LYS A 25 1.14 16.49 -6.35
C LYS A 25 0.50 15.21 -5.86
N ALA A 26 0.78 14.87 -4.61
CA ALA A 26 -0.20 14.21 -3.78
C ALA A 26 -1.48 15.04 -3.91
N VAL A 27 -2.33 14.66 -4.86
CA VAL A 27 -3.73 15.05 -4.87
C VAL A 27 -4.33 14.24 -3.74
N SER A 28 -4.10 14.72 -2.52
CA SER A 28 -5.04 14.46 -1.44
C SER A 28 -6.34 15.10 -1.89
N SER A 29 -7.16 14.37 -2.63
CA SER A 29 -8.58 14.66 -2.68
C SER A 29 -9.03 14.58 -1.22
N THR A 30 -9.22 15.75 -0.60
CA THR A 30 -9.70 15.89 0.78
C THR A 30 -11.16 15.46 0.86
N VAL A 31 -11.47 14.25 0.41
CA VAL A 31 -12.82 13.69 0.51
C VAL A 31 -13.01 13.33 1.97
N THR A 32 -13.91 14.05 2.61
CA THR A 32 -14.28 13.84 4.00
C THR A 32 -15.63 13.14 4.08
N CYS A 33 -15.99 12.67 5.28
CA CYS A 33 -17.31 12.09 5.52
C CYS A 33 -18.48 13.02 5.15
N ALA A 34 -18.24 14.34 5.13
CA ALA A 34 -19.23 15.34 4.71
C ALA A 34 -19.44 15.40 3.19
N ASP A 35 -18.48 14.91 2.41
CA ASP A 35 -18.53 14.92 0.94
C ASP A 35 -19.21 13.66 0.37
N LEU A 36 -19.50 12.67 1.23
CA LEU A 36 -20.19 11.45 0.83
C LEU A 36 -21.66 11.71 0.54
N ASN A 37 -22.09 11.37 -0.67
CA ASN A 37 -23.47 11.49 -1.09
C ASN A 37 -24.19 10.15 -0.92
N TRP A 38 -24.77 9.94 0.26
CA TRP A 38 -25.52 8.75 0.60
C TRP A 38 -26.81 8.63 -0.22
N SER A 39 -27.09 7.42 -0.71
CA SER A 39 -28.36 7.15 -1.38
C SER A 39 -29.54 7.28 -0.41
N ALA A 40 -30.70 7.70 -0.92
CA ALA A 40 -31.92 7.85 -0.11
C ALA A 40 -32.34 6.54 0.56
N GLU A 41 -32.06 5.39 -0.06
CA GLU A 41 -32.31 4.06 0.50
C GLU A 41 -31.42 3.79 1.73
N VAL A 42 -30.13 4.14 1.65
CA VAL A 42 -29.19 3.99 2.78
C VAL A 42 -29.60 4.88 3.95
N LEU A 43 -29.96 6.15 3.68
CA LEU A 43 -30.40 7.11 4.70
C LEU A 43 -31.75 6.73 5.33
N ALA A 44 -32.67 6.15 4.55
CA ALA A 44 -33.96 5.71 5.08
C ALA A 44 -33.81 4.57 6.10
N MET A 45 -32.80 3.70 5.91
CA MET A 45 -32.50 2.59 6.83
C MET A 45 -31.54 2.99 7.95
N ASN A 46 -30.70 4.01 7.73
CA ASN A 46 -29.63 4.43 8.62
C ASN A 46 -29.55 5.98 8.63
N PRO A 47 -30.48 6.66 9.32
CA PRO A 47 -30.46 8.12 9.40
C PRO A 47 -29.22 8.66 10.12
N ASP A 48 -28.60 7.83 10.95
CA ASP A 48 -27.40 8.07 11.79
C ASP A 48 -26.08 7.65 11.10
N ILE A 49 -26.10 7.31 9.80
CA ILE A 49 -24.91 6.80 9.11
C ILE A 49 -23.77 7.84 9.05
N ALA A 50 -24.12 9.12 8.96
CA ALA A 50 -23.15 10.21 8.95
C ALA A 50 -22.38 10.30 10.28
N ASP A 51 -23.07 10.07 11.40
CA ASP A 51 -22.47 10.11 12.75
C ASP A 51 -21.51 8.94 12.99
N SER A 52 -21.65 7.88 12.20
CA SER A 52 -20.83 6.66 12.25
C SER A 52 -19.62 6.69 11.31
N CYS A 53 -19.51 7.68 10.42
CA CYS A 53 -18.41 7.78 9.47
C CYS A 53 -17.17 8.37 10.17
N GLN A 54 -16.09 7.60 10.22
CA GLN A 54 -14.84 7.99 10.89
C GLN A 54 -13.79 8.49 9.89
N SER A 55 -13.73 7.88 8.71
CA SER A 55 -12.88 8.34 7.61
C SER A 55 -13.46 7.90 6.26
N VAL A 56 -12.94 8.43 5.17
CA VAL A 56 -13.28 8.00 3.81
C VAL A 56 -12.08 7.29 3.19
N TYR A 57 -12.34 6.24 2.42
CA TYR A 57 -11.35 5.49 1.67
C TYR A 57 -11.81 5.38 0.21
N GLU A 58 -10.91 5.64 -0.74
CA GLU A 58 -11.18 5.50 -2.16
C GLU A 58 -10.50 4.23 -2.67
N LYS A 59 -11.26 3.35 -3.32
CA LYS A 59 -10.74 2.12 -3.95
C LYS A 59 -11.39 1.91 -5.30
N ASP A 60 -10.59 1.67 -6.32
CA ASP A 60 -11.05 1.45 -7.70
C ASP A 60 -11.98 2.58 -8.23
N GLY A 61 -11.81 3.81 -7.73
CA GLY A 61 -12.64 4.98 -8.04
C GLY A 61 -14.00 5.02 -7.33
N GLU A 62 -14.24 4.12 -6.37
CA GLU A 62 -15.43 4.11 -5.50
C GLU A 62 -15.07 4.58 -4.09
N LEU A 63 -15.92 5.43 -3.52
CA LEU A 63 -15.76 5.97 -2.17
C LEU A 63 -16.46 5.09 -1.14
N TYR A 64 -15.74 4.79 -0.07
CA TYR A 64 -16.18 4.00 1.05
C TYR A 64 -16.05 4.79 2.35
N ALA A 65 -17.09 4.79 3.17
CA ALA A 65 -17.00 5.25 4.55
C ALA A 65 -16.42 4.16 5.43
N LYS A 66 -15.31 4.45 6.12
CA LYS A 66 -14.82 3.62 7.21
C LYS A 66 -15.64 3.90 8.46
N SER A 67 -16.14 2.84 9.07
CA SER A 67 -16.85 2.90 10.35
C SER A 67 -16.41 1.75 11.26
N THR A 68 -16.43 1.97 12.56
CA THR A 68 -16.23 0.90 13.55
C THR A 68 -17.59 0.35 13.96
N ILE A 69 -17.76 -0.97 13.95
CA ILE A 69 -18.99 -1.63 14.40
C ILE A 69 -18.71 -2.62 15.52
N GLU A 70 -19.64 -2.78 16.46
CA GLU A 70 -19.64 -3.83 17.47
C GLU A 70 -20.59 -4.96 17.07
N VAL A 71 -20.08 -6.19 17.05
CA VAL A 71 -20.88 -7.39 16.77
C VAL A 71 -21.79 -7.70 17.95
N VAL A 72 -23.10 -7.67 17.75
CA VAL A 72 -24.09 -8.02 18.78
C VAL A 72 -24.42 -9.51 18.73
N ARG A 73 -24.54 -10.06 17.52
CA ARG A 73 -24.94 -11.45 17.29
C ARG A 73 -24.64 -11.87 15.87
N VAL A 74 -24.21 -13.12 15.69
CA VAL A 74 -24.18 -13.77 14.38
C VAL A 74 -25.03 -15.02 14.40
N ARG A 75 -25.82 -15.23 13.33
CA ARG A 75 -26.55 -16.47 13.06
C ARG A 75 -26.31 -16.92 11.63
N GLY A 76 -25.49 -17.95 11.45
CA GLY A 76 -25.02 -18.36 10.12
C GLY A 76 -24.21 -17.21 9.50
N ASN A 77 -24.72 -16.65 8.40
CA ASN A 77 -24.11 -15.51 7.72
C ASN A 77 -24.93 -14.21 7.86
N ARG A 78 -25.90 -14.18 8.80
CA ARG A 78 -26.62 -12.97 9.18
C ARG A 78 -25.94 -12.36 10.41
N MET A 79 -25.40 -11.17 10.26
CA MET A 79 -24.71 -10.43 11.31
C MET A 79 -25.60 -9.30 11.82
N THR A 80 -25.76 -9.21 13.14
CA THR A 80 -26.34 -8.08 13.85
C THR A 80 -25.22 -7.30 14.53
N PHE A 81 -25.15 -5.99 14.29
CA PHE A 81 -24.12 -5.11 14.80
C PHE A 81 -24.69 -3.76 15.25
N ARG A 82 -23.91 -2.99 16.00
CA ARG A 82 -24.16 -1.57 16.31
C ARG A 82 -22.99 -0.74 15.81
N PRO A 83 -23.20 0.32 15.04
CA PRO A 83 -22.12 1.23 14.69
C PRO A 83 -21.68 2.05 15.91
N LEU A 84 -20.40 2.38 15.96
CA LEU A 84 -19.83 3.31 16.92
C LEU A 84 -19.83 4.71 16.28
N HIS A 85 -20.51 5.63 16.93
CA HIS A 85 -20.52 7.03 16.53
C HIS A 85 -19.18 7.72 16.84
N THR A 86 -18.92 8.82 16.15
CA THR A 86 -17.75 9.67 16.37
C THR A 86 -17.70 10.31 17.77
N ASP A 87 -18.86 10.43 18.45
CA ASP A 87 -18.94 10.89 19.84
C ASP A 87 -18.68 9.77 20.89
N GLY A 88 -18.42 8.54 20.43
CA GLY A 88 -18.19 7.36 21.26
C GLY A 88 -19.47 6.65 21.74
N THR A 89 -20.65 7.14 21.38
CA THR A 89 -21.91 6.45 21.65
C THR A 89 -22.14 5.30 20.66
N MET A 90 -22.95 4.33 21.05
CA MET A 90 -23.36 3.25 20.17
C MET A 90 -24.67 3.60 19.48
N GLY A 91 -24.69 3.48 18.15
CA GLY A 91 -25.90 3.61 17.35
C GLY A 91 -26.84 2.43 17.50
N ASP A 92 -27.92 2.48 16.71
CA ASP A 92 -28.95 1.46 16.71
C ASP A 92 -28.44 0.10 16.20
N SER A 93 -29.06 -0.99 16.70
CA SER A 93 -28.74 -2.33 16.20
C SER A 93 -29.29 -2.56 14.80
N ARG A 94 -28.42 -2.94 13.88
CA ARG A 94 -28.75 -3.27 12.48
C ARG A 94 -28.40 -4.71 12.17
N SER A 95 -29.09 -5.33 11.22
CA SER A 95 -28.82 -6.70 10.79
C SER A 95 -28.71 -6.79 9.28
N ILE A 96 -27.65 -7.45 8.81
CA ILE A 96 -27.39 -7.67 7.39
C ILE A 96 -27.13 -9.13 7.09
N GLN A 97 -27.38 -9.47 5.83
CA GLN A 97 -26.95 -10.72 5.23
C GLN A 97 -25.64 -10.43 4.50
N VAL A 98 -24.51 -10.89 5.03
CA VAL A 98 -23.24 -10.81 4.30
C VAL A 98 -23.15 -11.96 3.30
N ASP A 99 -22.19 -11.90 2.38
CA ASP A 99 -21.88 -13.00 1.47
C ASP A 99 -21.05 -14.08 2.17
N SER A 100 -21.16 -15.34 1.75
CA SER A 100 -20.42 -16.46 2.36
C SER A 100 -18.89 -16.34 2.22
N SER A 101 -18.43 -15.60 1.21
CA SER A 101 -17.03 -15.26 0.98
C SER A 101 -16.53 -14.08 1.80
N TRP A 102 -17.42 -13.31 2.44
CA TRP A 102 -17.06 -12.15 3.26
C TRP A 102 -16.16 -12.54 4.44
N ARG A 103 -15.16 -11.71 4.73
CA ARG A 103 -14.21 -11.90 5.81
C ARG A 103 -14.03 -10.64 6.65
N ALA A 104 -13.94 -10.74 7.97
CA ALA A 104 -13.49 -9.63 8.78
C ALA A 104 -11.99 -9.74 9.02
N GLU A 105 -11.25 -8.64 8.94
CA GLU A 105 -9.86 -8.62 9.36
C GLU A 105 -9.75 -8.04 10.78
N ILE A 106 -9.13 -8.80 11.67
CA ILE A 106 -8.95 -8.42 13.08
C ILE A 106 -7.52 -8.75 13.49
N GLY A 107 -6.70 -7.72 13.65
CA GLY A 107 -5.29 -7.88 14.04
C GLY A 107 -4.48 -8.71 13.04
N GLY A 108 -4.61 -8.41 11.74
CA GLY A 108 -3.91 -9.11 10.65
C GLY A 108 -4.32 -10.57 10.46
N ARG A 109 -5.51 -10.92 10.95
CA ARG A 109 -6.11 -12.24 10.76
C ARG A 109 -7.50 -12.11 10.16
N SER A 110 -7.75 -12.95 9.16
CA SER A 110 -9.02 -13.03 8.45
C SER A 110 -9.98 -14.02 9.13
N TYR A 111 -11.21 -13.59 9.42
CA TYR A 111 -12.27 -14.37 10.07
C TYR A 111 -13.52 -14.44 9.20
N ARG A 112 -14.23 -15.56 9.21
CA ARG A 112 -15.56 -15.63 8.59
C ARG A 112 -16.57 -14.94 9.49
N ALA A 113 -17.69 -14.47 8.91
CA ALA A 113 -18.77 -13.89 9.70
C ALA A 113 -19.25 -14.85 10.82
N SER A 114 -19.38 -16.14 10.52
CA SER A 114 -19.79 -17.17 11.50
C SER A 114 -18.86 -17.33 12.70
N ASP A 115 -17.59 -16.93 12.54
CA ASP A 115 -16.55 -17.11 13.54
C ASP A 115 -16.43 -15.87 14.45
N LEU A 116 -17.17 -14.81 14.11
CA LEU A 116 -17.22 -13.60 14.92
C LEU A 116 -18.00 -13.82 16.21
N MET A 117 -17.45 -13.26 17.28
CA MET A 117 -17.98 -13.32 18.62
C MET A 117 -18.69 -12.01 18.97
N ARG A 118 -19.69 -12.10 19.85
CA ARG A 118 -20.34 -10.91 20.41
C ARG A 118 -19.30 -10.03 21.12
N GLY A 119 -19.42 -8.72 20.93
CA GLY A 119 -18.58 -7.70 21.55
C GLY A 119 -17.30 -7.40 20.79
N GLN A 120 -17.02 -8.12 19.70
CA GLN A 120 -15.89 -7.77 18.83
C GLN A 120 -16.18 -6.48 18.09
N GLN A 121 -15.18 -5.60 18.05
CA GLN A 121 -15.20 -4.38 17.26
C GLN A 121 -14.44 -4.60 15.95
N LEU A 122 -15.02 -4.15 14.84
CA LEU A 122 -14.48 -4.34 13.50
C LEU A 122 -14.47 -3.02 12.76
N ASN A 123 -13.40 -2.77 12.00
CA ASN A 123 -13.40 -1.72 10.99
C ASN A 123 -14.08 -2.25 9.73
N VAL A 124 -15.09 -1.53 9.25
CA VAL A 124 -15.84 -1.93 8.06
C VAL A 124 -15.95 -0.76 7.09
N TYR A 125 -16.06 -1.09 5.81
CA TYR A 125 -16.14 -0.12 4.73
C TYR A 125 -17.54 -0.17 4.13
N LEU A 126 -18.27 0.95 4.19
CA LEU A 126 -19.64 1.07 3.70
C LEU A 126 -19.65 1.89 2.41
N PRO A 127 -20.15 1.35 1.28
CA PRO A 127 -20.31 2.12 0.06
C PRO A 127 -21.48 3.11 0.17
N GLN A 128 -21.42 4.21 -0.59
CA GLN A 128 -22.39 5.30 -0.52
C GLN A 128 -23.77 4.97 -1.13
N ASP A 129 -23.81 4.02 -2.06
CA ASP A 129 -24.98 3.72 -2.89
C ASP A 129 -25.87 2.62 -2.31
N ARG A 130 -25.30 1.69 -1.54
CA ARG A 130 -25.97 0.47 -1.06
C ARG A 130 -25.56 0.11 0.37
N PHE A 131 -26.46 -0.56 1.09
CA PHE A 131 -26.13 -1.07 2.42
C PHE A 131 -25.37 -2.40 2.33
N ALA A 132 -24.05 -2.32 2.28
CA ALA A 132 -23.14 -3.46 2.26
C ALA A 132 -21.94 -3.19 3.16
N LEU A 133 -21.33 -4.27 3.66
CA LEU A 133 -20.02 -4.19 4.29
C LEU A 133 -19.00 -4.76 3.32
N ALA A 134 -18.13 -3.91 2.82
CA ALA A 134 -16.95 -4.32 2.09
C ALA A 134 -15.81 -4.61 3.07
N VAL A 135 -14.94 -5.50 2.61
CA VAL A 135 -13.73 -5.93 3.31
C VAL A 135 -12.61 -5.53 2.38
N HIS A 136 -11.75 -4.66 2.86
CA HIS A 136 -10.60 -4.24 2.11
C HIS A 136 -9.41 -4.39 3.03
N ASP A 137 -8.60 -5.40 2.76
CA ASP A 137 -7.21 -5.46 3.16
C ASP A 137 -6.39 -5.86 1.95
N ASP A 138 -5.74 -4.84 1.41
CA ASP A 138 -4.45 -4.84 0.73
C ASP A 138 -4.03 -3.37 0.83
N ASP A 139 -3.15 -3.06 1.77
CA ASP A 139 -2.63 -1.72 2.12
C ASP A 139 -3.67 -0.69 2.65
N GLY A 140 -4.10 -0.86 3.90
CA GLY A 140 -4.27 0.31 4.76
C GLY A 140 -2.90 0.93 5.01
N PRO A 141 -2.75 2.26 5.22
CA PRO A 141 -1.44 2.82 5.51
C PRO A 141 -0.90 2.21 6.79
N ASP A 142 0.03 1.27 6.64
CA ASP A 142 1.09 0.99 7.59
C ASP A 142 2.01 2.22 7.65
N GLU A 143 1.46 3.33 8.16
CA GLU A 143 2.17 4.45 8.72
C GLU A 143 1.24 4.90 9.86
N MET A 144 1.52 4.67 11.14
CA MET A 144 2.75 5.03 11.81
C MET A 144 2.94 4.11 13.04
N ASP A 145 3.83 3.13 12.94
CA ASP A 145 4.70 2.86 14.10
C ASP A 145 5.95 3.72 13.90
N LEU A 146 5.81 5.02 14.19
CA LEU A 146 6.98 5.84 14.48
C LEU A 146 7.43 5.45 15.88
N ILE A 147 8.15 4.33 15.95
CA ILE A 147 9.14 4.16 17.00
C ILE A 147 10.09 5.34 16.82
N VAL A 148 10.04 6.28 17.77
CA VAL A 148 11.05 7.31 17.93
C VAL A 148 12.36 6.58 18.21
N ILE A 149 13.12 6.35 17.15
CA ILE A 149 14.53 6.02 17.29
C ILE A 149 15.22 7.37 17.49
N GLU A 150 15.32 7.80 18.75
CA GLU A 150 16.52 8.51 19.17
C GLU A 150 17.67 7.49 19.11
N GLU A 151 18.27 7.32 17.93
CA GLU A 151 19.66 6.85 17.82
C GLU A 151 20.39 7.84 16.93
N GLU A 152 21.17 8.66 17.63
CA GLU A 152 22.51 9.08 17.24
C GLU A 152 23.04 8.33 16.00
N VAL A 153 23.38 9.10 14.97
CA VAL A 153 24.00 8.65 13.73
C VAL A 153 25.28 7.87 14.06
N VAL A 154 25.19 6.55 14.19
CA VAL A 154 26.35 5.67 14.13
C VAL A 154 26.48 5.22 12.68
N GLU A 155 27.45 5.81 11.99
CA GLU A 155 27.88 5.44 10.65
C GLU A 155 28.06 3.91 10.55
N MET A 156 27.24 3.24 9.75
CA MET A 156 27.51 1.84 9.41
C MET A 156 28.73 1.77 8.49
N PRO A 157 29.75 0.92 8.78
CA PRO A 157 30.88 0.75 7.88
C PRO A 157 30.45 -0.04 6.64
N THR A 158 30.76 0.49 5.46
CA THR A 158 30.58 -0.16 4.15
C THR A 158 31.23 -1.56 4.11
N THR A 159 30.44 -2.62 4.31
CA THR A 159 30.89 -4.00 4.05
C THR A 159 30.63 -4.39 2.60
N ALA A 160 31.27 -3.69 1.66
CA ALA A 160 31.51 -4.22 0.33
C ALA A 160 32.75 -5.11 0.38
N SER A 161 32.59 -6.38 0.76
CA SER A 161 33.69 -7.34 0.81
C SER A 161 34.27 -7.58 -0.60
N PRO A 162 35.60 -7.51 -0.81
CA PRO A 162 36.24 -7.62 -2.13
C PRO A 162 36.25 -9.04 -2.73
N LEU A 163 35.48 -9.98 -2.16
CA LEU A 163 35.40 -11.37 -2.60
C LEU A 163 34.90 -11.51 -4.05
N PHE A 164 34.10 -10.57 -4.55
CA PHE A 164 33.68 -10.54 -5.94
C PHE A 164 34.85 -10.38 -6.93
N LEU A 165 35.94 -9.73 -6.54
CA LEU A 165 37.10 -9.54 -7.41
C LEU A 165 37.93 -10.83 -7.55
N ILE A 166 37.95 -11.69 -6.53
CA ILE A 166 38.69 -12.97 -6.57
C ILE A 166 37.98 -13.96 -7.51
N GLY A 167 36.65 -13.99 -7.50
CA GLY A 167 35.86 -14.84 -8.40
C GLY A 167 36.07 -14.50 -9.88
N ALA A 168 36.18 -13.21 -10.22
CA ALA A 168 36.39 -12.75 -11.59
C ALA A 168 37.75 -13.19 -12.16
N VAL A 169 38.82 -13.15 -11.36
CA VAL A 169 40.16 -13.58 -11.78
C VAL A 169 40.21 -15.10 -11.99
N GLY A 170 39.60 -15.88 -11.10
CA GLY A 170 39.54 -17.35 -11.24
C GLY A 170 38.84 -17.81 -12.50
N GLY A 171 37.72 -17.16 -12.86
CA GLY A 171 36.98 -17.47 -14.10
C GLY A 171 37.80 -17.22 -15.37
N ALA A 172 38.59 -16.16 -15.41
CA ALA A 172 39.42 -15.82 -16.56
C ALA A 172 40.52 -16.86 -16.83
N PHE A 173 41.17 -17.38 -15.79
CA PHE A 173 42.20 -18.42 -15.95
C PHE A 173 41.64 -19.76 -16.44
N LEU A 174 40.45 -20.15 -15.96
CA LEU A 174 39.79 -21.38 -16.43
C LEU A 174 39.36 -21.29 -17.90
N ALA A 175 38.84 -20.14 -18.32
CA ALA A 175 38.48 -19.92 -19.72
C ALA A 175 39.72 -19.99 -20.64
N LEU A 176 40.84 -19.37 -20.24
CA LEU A 176 42.08 -19.40 -21.02
C LEU A 176 42.66 -20.82 -21.13
N GLY A 177 42.65 -21.58 -20.02
CA GLY A 177 43.11 -22.97 -20.00
C GLY A 177 42.28 -23.90 -20.89
N GLY A 178 40.95 -23.70 -20.94
CA GLY A 178 40.06 -24.42 -21.84
C GLY A 178 40.38 -24.16 -23.32
N VAL A 179 40.59 -22.89 -23.69
CA VAL A 179 40.94 -22.50 -25.07
C VAL A 179 42.27 -23.09 -25.50
N LEU A 180 43.31 -23.02 -24.66
CA LEU A 180 44.64 -23.56 -24.97
C LEU A 180 44.63 -25.09 -25.08
N SER A 181 43.89 -25.80 -24.23
CA SER A 181 43.71 -27.26 -24.35
C SER A 181 42.95 -27.66 -25.61
N GLY A 182 41.92 -26.91 -25.98
CA GLY A 182 41.16 -27.14 -27.21
C GLY A 182 42.03 -26.96 -28.47
N LEU A 183 42.85 -25.91 -28.49
CA LEU A 183 43.81 -25.68 -29.57
C LEU A 183 44.86 -26.79 -29.64
N ARG A 184 45.42 -27.23 -28.51
CA ARG A 184 46.42 -28.31 -28.49
C ARG A 184 45.89 -29.65 -29.00
N ARG A 185 44.63 -30.00 -28.70
CA ARG A 185 44.00 -31.24 -29.22
C ARG A 185 43.70 -31.20 -30.72
N ARG A 186 43.59 -30.01 -31.31
CA ARG A 186 43.33 -29.83 -32.74
C ARG A 186 44.60 -29.94 -33.59
N PHE A 187 45.77 -29.69 -33.00
CA PHE A 187 47.07 -29.68 -33.69
C PHE A 187 47.98 -30.87 -33.33
N SER A 188 47.46 -31.89 -32.63
CA SER A 188 48.16 -33.15 -32.35
C SER A 188 47.52 -34.32 -33.08
#